data_AF-A0A7C5I2K6-F1
#
_entry.id   AF-A0A7C5I2K6-F1
#
_cell.length_a   1.000
_cell.length_b   1.000
_cell.length_c   1.000
_cell.angle_alpha   90.00
_cell.angle_beta   90.00
_cell.angle_gamma   90.00
#
_symmetry.space_group_name_H-M   'P 1'
#
loop_
_entity.id
_entity.type
_entity.pdbx_description
1 polymer ?
#
loop_
_entity_poly.entity_id
_entity_poly.type
_entity_poly.pdbx_seq_one_letter_code
_entity_poly.pdbx_strand_id
1 'polypeptide(L)'
;MNPYDVLNIPCDVDDSAVRSAYLELIKIYSPERFPKQFKQVSEAYHLLKNEDQRLQYDLFNRNPGAGSPFEVLLAGFTLRKRTPLKFGALKRYLRQCAKR
;
A
#
# COMPACT_ATOMS: atom_id res chain seq x y z
N MET A 1 10.65 5.62 -11.47
CA MET A 1 9.36 6.12 -12.00
C MET A 1 8.33 5.94 -10.90
N ASN A 2 7.57 6.97 -10.58
CA ASN A 2 6.61 6.94 -9.49
C ASN A 2 5.32 6.22 -9.97
N PRO A 3 4.88 5.13 -9.31
CA PRO A 3 3.72 4.35 -9.71
C PRO A 3 2.41 5.15 -9.60
N TYR A 4 2.34 6.15 -8.72
CA TYR A 4 1.20 7.07 -8.66
C TYR A 4 1.04 7.88 -9.94
N ASP A 5 2.16 8.34 -10.51
CA ASP A 5 2.17 9.10 -11.77
C ASP A 5 1.84 8.21 -12.97
N VAL A 6 2.31 6.95 -12.96
CA VAL A 6 2.00 5.96 -14.01
C VAL A 6 0.51 5.62 -14.05
N LEU A 7 -0.11 5.47 -12.87
CA LEU A 7 -1.54 5.19 -12.74
C LEU A 7 -2.41 6.46 -12.76
N ASN A 8 -1.79 7.65 -12.81
CA ASN A 8 -2.44 8.96 -12.77
C ASN A 8 -3.43 9.13 -11.60
N ILE A 9 -2.99 8.74 -10.40
CA ILE A 9 -3.77 8.77 -9.16
C ILE A 9 -3.05 9.57 -8.08
N PRO A 10 -3.79 10.22 -7.15
CA PRO A 10 -3.18 10.82 -5.98
C PRO A 10 -2.62 9.76 -5.01
N CYS A 11 -1.79 10.18 -4.06
CA CYS A 11 -1.18 9.24 -3.09
C CYS A 11 -2.15 8.74 -2.01
N ASP A 12 -3.21 9.51 -1.72
CA ASP A 12 -4.22 9.20 -0.70
C ASP A 12 -5.47 8.58 -1.34
N VAL A 13 -5.26 7.46 -2.05
CA VAL A 13 -6.35 6.73 -2.71
C VAL A 13 -6.61 5.41 -2.03
N ASP A 14 -7.85 4.94 -2.10
CA ASP A 14 -8.23 3.62 -1.62
C ASP A 14 -7.87 2.51 -2.64
N ASP A 15 -7.81 1.26 -2.20
CA ASP A 15 -7.50 0.10 -3.04
C ASP A 15 -8.49 -0.04 -4.22
N SER A 16 -9.75 0.33 -3.98
CA SER A 16 -10.80 0.38 -5.01
C SER A 16 -10.47 1.36 -6.14
N ALA A 17 -9.95 2.54 -5.80
CA ALA A 17 -9.56 3.57 -6.74
C ALA A 17 -8.32 3.15 -7.56
N VAL A 18 -7.31 2.57 -6.92
CA VAL A 18 -6.12 2.01 -7.61
C VAL A 18 -6.53 0.96 -8.64
N ARG A 19 -7.43 0.04 -8.26
CA ARG A 19 -7.95 -0.99 -9.17
C ARG A 19 -8.72 -0.38 -10.33
N SER A 20 -9.55 0.64 -10.08
CA SER A 20 -10.32 1.29 -11.14
C SER A 20 -9.42 1.97 -12.18
N ALA A 21 -8.40 2.70 -11.75
CA ALA A 21 -7.44 3.36 -12.63
C ALA A 21 -6.66 2.35 -13.47
N TYR A 22 -6.22 1.24 -12.88
CA TYR A 22 -5.56 0.15 -13.60
C TYR A 22 -6.44 -0.44 -14.71
N LEU A 23 -7.73 -0.68 -14.44
CA LEU A 23 -8.67 -1.23 -15.42
C LEU A 23 -8.90 -0.26 -16.59
N GLU A 24 -9.04 1.04 -16.33
CA GLU A 24 -9.15 2.05 -17.38
C GLU A 24 -7.90 2.11 -18.26
N LEU A 25 -6.71 2.04 -17.64
CA LEU A 25 -5.45 2.08 -18.38
C LEU A 25 -5.20 0.83 -19.24
N ILE A 26 -5.60 -0.36 -18.82
CA ILE A 26 -5.46 -1.59 -19.64
C ILE A 26 -6.38 -1.56 -20.86
N LYS A 27 -7.59 -0.98 -20.74
CA LYS A 27 -8.50 -0.84 -21.88
C LYS A 27 -7.85 0.00 -22.99
N ILE A 28 -7.13 1.05 -22.59
CA ILE A 28 -6.42 1.95 -23.51
C ILE A 28 -5.13 1.28 -24.03
N TYR A 29 -4.32 0.76 -23.13
CA TYR A 29 -3.03 0.13 -23.43
C TYR A 29 -3.17 -1.39 -23.54
N SER A 30 -3.71 -1.86 -24.66
CA SER A 30 -3.78 -3.28 -24.95
C SER A 30 -2.37 -3.89 -25.09
N PRO A 31 -2.12 -5.12 -24.59
CA PRO A 31 -0.79 -5.75 -24.63
C PRO A 31 -0.25 -5.94 -26.06
N GLU A 32 -1.14 -6.12 -27.03
CA GLU A 32 -0.78 -6.30 -28.44
C GLU A 32 -0.30 -5.00 -29.11
N ARG A 33 -0.91 -3.86 -28.76
CA ARG A 33 -0.58 -2.56 -29.37
C ARG A 33 0.50 -1.80 -28.61
N PHE A 34 0.51 -1.91 -27.28
CA PHE A 34 1.34 -1.10 -26.39
C PHE A 34 2.00 -1.96 -25.30
N PRO A 35 2.90 -2.89 -25.67
CA PRO A 35 3.48 -3.84 -24.72
C PRO A 35 4.33 -3.17 -23.64
N LYS A 36 5.04 -2.09 -23.99
CA LYS A 36 5.89 -1.35 -23.05
C LYS A 36 5.06 -0.61 -21.99
N GLN A 37 4.01 0.10 -22.42
CA GLN A 37 3.12 0.84 -21.54
C GLN A 37 2.31 -0.10 -20.65
N PHE A 38 1.80 -1.20 -21.22
CA PHE A 38 1.09 -2.23 -20.45
C PHE A 38 1.96 -2.77 -19.32
N LYS A 39 3.24 -3.07 -19.59
CA LYS A 39 4.18 -3.56 -18.58
C LYS A 39 4.39 -2.52 -17.46
N GLN A 40 4.58 -1.25 -17.81
CA GLN A 40 4.74 -0.16 -16.82
C GLN A 40 3.50 0.00 -15.93
N VAL A 41 2.31 -0.02 -16.53
CA VAL A 41 1.03 0.08 -15.80
C VAL A 41 0.83 -1.11 -14.87
N SER A 42 1.15 -2.32 -15.34
CA SER A 42 1.07 -3.54 -14.55
C SER A 42 2.05 -3.53 -13.37
N GLU A 43 3.31 -3.16 -13.59
CA GLU A 43 4.32 -3.01 -12.53
C GLU A 43 3.89 -1.97 -11.49
N ALA A 44 3.36 -0.82 -11.92
CA ALA A 44 2.86 0.21 -11.00
C ALA A 44 1.69 -0.28 -10.16
N TYR A 45 0.73 -1.00 -10.76
CA TYR A 45 -0.37 -1.61 -10.03
C TYR A 45 0.11 -2.63 -9.00
N HIS A 46 1.06 -3.50 -9.36
CA HIS A 46 1.59 -4.51 -8.45
C HIS A 46 2.29 -3.93 -7.21
N LEU A 47 2.81 -2.71 -7.29
CA LEU A 47 3.41 -1.99 -6.17
C LEU A 47 2.36 -1.33 -5.25
N LEU A 48 1.19 -0.97 -5.77
CA LEU A 48 0.19 -0.15 -5.05
C LEU A 48 -1.14 -0.87 -4.77
N LYS A 49 -1.30 -2.11 -5.24
CA LYS A 49 -2.56 -2.87 -5.24
C LYS A 49 -3.20 -3.03 -3.86
N ASN A 50 -2.38 -3.29 -2.84
CA ASN A 50 -2.83 -3.47 -1.46
C ASN A 50 -2.18 -2.42 -0.56
N GLU A 51 -2.83 -2.06 0.54
CA GLU A 51 -2.27 -1.16 1.57
C GLU A 51 -0.85 -1.55 2.02
N ASP A 52 -0.58 -2.84 2.28
CA ASP A 52 0.74 -3.29 2.72
C ASP A 52 1.83 -3.05 1.66
N GLN A 53 1.51 -3.27 0.38
CA GLN A 53 2.43 -3.04 -0.73
C GLN A 53 2.65 -1.54 -0.94
N ARG A 54 1.59 -0.73 -0.79
CA ARG A 54 1.66 0.73 -0.86
C ARG A 54 2.55 1.29 0.24
N LEU A 55 2.38 0.84 1.47
CA LEU A 55 3.23 1.21 2.60
C LEU A 55 4.68 0.81 2.37
N GLN A 56 4.94 -0.41 1.86
CA GLN A 56 6.29 -0.84 1.53
C GLN A 56 6.91 0.06 0.45
N TYR A 57 6.15 0.41 -0.58
CA TYR A 57 6.59 1.34 -1.62
C TYR A 57 6.90 2.73 -1.04
N ASP A 58 6.01 3.29 -0.23
CA ASP A 58 6.17 4.61 0.37
C ASP A 58 7.34 4.68 1.36
N LEU A 59 7.65 3.57 2.06
CA LEU A 59 8.74 3.50 3.04
C LEU A 59 10.13 3.35 2.39
N PHE A 60 10.24 2.54 1.34
CA PHE A 60 11.53 2.10 0.81
C PHE A 60 11.84 2.59 -0.60
N ASN A 61 10.82 2.90 -1.40
CA ASN A 61 10.97 3.18 -2.83
C ASN A 61 10.59 4.61 -3.20
N ARG A 62 9.77 5.29 -2.40
CA ARG A 62 9.53 6.73 -2.51
C ARG A 62 10.70 7.45 -1.84
N ASN A 63 11.50 8.19 -2.61
CA ASN A 63 12.58 9.00 -2.05
C ASN A 63 11.95 9.97 -1.03
N PRO A 64 12.24 9.85 0.27
CA PRO A 64 11.54 10.61 1.29
C PRO A 64 12.10 12.02 1.30
N GLY A 65 11.66 12.85 0.36
CA GLY A 65 12.05 14.25 0.25
C GLY A 65 11.49 15.15 1.35
N ALA A 66 10.84 14.61 2.40
CA ALA A 66 10.18 15.45 3.40
C ALA A 66 9.96 14.81 4.79
N GLY A 67 10.33 13.55 5.04
CA GLY A 67 10.03 12.92 6.34
C GLY A 67 10.90 11.71 6.67
N SER A 68 11.06 11.43 7.95
CA SER A 68 11.76 10.22 8.42
C SER A 68 10.98 8.97 7.99
N PRO A 69 11.63 7.84 7.65
CA PRO A 69 10.93 6.56 7.45
C PRO A 69 10.01 6.20 8.62
N PHE A 70 10.33 6.67 9.82
CA PHE A 70 9.50 6.52 11.01
C PHE A 70 8.15 7.26 10.92
N GLU A 71 8.11 8.43 10.30
CA GLU A 71 6.86 9.21 10.14
C GLU A 71 5.91 8.55 9.15
N VAL A 72 6.44 8.05 8.03
CA VAL A 72 5.66 7.27 7.05
C VAL A 72 5.09 6.01 7.71
N LEU A 73 5.90 5.32 8.52
CA LEU A 73 5.48 4.16 9.27
C LEU A 73 4.38 4.52 10.28
N LEU A 74 4.56 5.61 11.05
CA LEU A 74 3.59 6.07 12.04
C LEU A 74 2.24 6.44 11.38
N ALA A 75 2.27 7.14 10.24
CA ALA A 75 1.07 7.43 9.45
C ALA A 75 0.32 6.15 9.07
N GLY A 76 1.04 5.12 8.60
CA GLY A 76 0.47 3.80 8.30
C GLY A 76 -0.15 3.10 9.52
N PHE A 77 0.37 3.32 10.73
CA PHE A 77 -0.24 2.81 11.97
C PHE A 77 -1.52 3.56 12.35
N THR A 78 -1.59 4.87 12.12
CA THR A 78 -2.76 5.68 12.47
C THR A 78 -4.00 5.42 11.60
N LEU A 79 -3.81 5.04 10.33
CA LEU A 79 -4.90 4.67 9.42
C LEU A 79 -5.54 3.32 9.79
N ARG A 80 -4.75 2.41 10.38
CA ARG A 80 -5.28 1.14 10.87
C ARG A 80 -6.05 1.40 12.16
N LYS A 81 -7.38 1.34 12.10
CA LYS A 81 -8.22 1.16 13.31
C LYS A 81 -7.91 -0.21 13.93
N ARG A 82 -6.77 -0.35 14.60
CA ARG A 82 -6.43 -1.55 15.34
C ARG A 82 -7.41 -1.66 16.49
N THR A 83 -8.25 -2.68 16.45
CA THR A 83 -9.02 -3.05 17.63
C THR A 83 -8.05 -3.63 18.64
N PRO A 84 -7.94 -3.04 19.85
CA PRO A 84 -7.09 -3.62 20.88
C PRO A 84 -7.58 -5.04 21.20
N LEU A 85 -6.66 -5.92 21.59
CA LEU A 85 -7.05 -7.26 22.04
C LEU A 85 -8.09 -7.13 23.17
N LYS A 86 -9.17 -7.91 23.09
CA LYS A 86 -10.17 -7.96 24.16
C LYS A 86 -9.46 -8.26 25.48
N PHE A 87 -9.85 -7.56 26.54
CA PHE A 87 -9.24 -7.69 27.88
C PHE A 87 -9.08 -9.15 28.32
N GLY A 88 -10.08 -10.00 28.09
CA GLY A 88 -10.02 -11.42 28.43
C GLY A 88 -8.95 -12.22 27.67
N ALA A 89 -8.71 -11.89 26.40
CA ALA A 89 -7.65 -12.51 25.59
C ALA A 89 -6.28 -12.02 26.06
N LEU A 90 -6.14 -10.70 26.27
CA LEU A 90 -4.90 -10.09 26.76
C LEU A 90 -4.52 -10.62 28.15
N LYS A 91 -5.48 -10.67 29.09
CA LYS A 91 -5.25 -11.20 30.44
C LYS A 91 -4.79 -12.66 30.42
N ARG A 92 -5.34 -13.48 29.51
CA ARG A 92 -4.97 -14.89 29.37
C ARG A 92 -3.56 -15.04 28.83
N TYR A 93 -3.20 -14.23 27.83
CA TYR A 93 -1.86 -14.18 27.26
C TYR A 93 -0.82 -13.75 28.31
N LEU A 94 -1.06 -12.66 29.03
CA LEU A 94 -0.15 -12.19 30.09
C LEU A 94 0.03 -13.23 31.20
N ARG A 95 -1.02 -13.96 31.57
CA ARG A 95 -0.93 -15.09 32.52
C ARG A 95 -0.10 -16.26 31.98
N GLN A 96 -0.08 -16.49 30.67
CA GLN A 96 0.77 -17.49 30.04
C GLN A 96 2.24 -17.04 30.02
N CYS A 97 2.50 -15.76 29.76
CA CYS A 97 3.84 -15.19 29.83
C CYS A 97 4.42 -15.22 31.25
N ALA A 98 3.60 -14.97 32.27
CA ALA A 98 4.03 -14.99 33.68
C ALA A 98 4.23 -16.40 34.26
N LYS A 99 3.86 -17.46 33.53
CA LYS A 99 4.05 -18.86 33.91
C LYS A 99 5.27 -19.51 33.23
N ARG A 100 5.95 -18.76 32.36
CA ARG A 100 7.29 -19.07 31.85
C ARG A 100 8.31 -18.32 32.67
#